data_AF-A0A0P7UG90-F1
#
_entry.id   AF-A0A0P7UG90-F1
#
_cell.length_a   1.000
_cell.length_b   1.000
_cell.length_c   1.000
_cell.angle_alpha   90.00
_cell.angle_beta   90.00
_cell.angle_gamma   90.00
#
_symmetry.space_group_name_H-M   'P 1'
#
loop_
_entity.id
_entity.type
_entity.pdbx_description
1 polymer ?
#
loop_
_entity_poly.entity_id
_entity_poly.type
_entity_poly.pdbx_seq_one_letter_code
_entity_poly.pdbx_strand_id
1 'polypeptide(L)'
;MSGTRAWDPRRRGVGAAPGSPPPDSVDGQLLTQIHRMVADEEALSAQPAHPRLASEDARRSTFVGWPPGGAVGPEALVPAGFFYTGHNDNVKCFHCDGSLRNWEPGDDPWKEHAKWFPRCEFLLQVKGLEYVRSIQESSFSTGPTAVRIHIPAISSISVMLSSSLCAVLSLLSSSGDEGLRSTDVAQLQVKGQRSEQKVHVEPANRERGLSAEQQLRQLQEERTCKVCLDRAVCIVFIPCGHLVACADCAASLQHCPICRAVVRGSVRTFMS
;
A
#
# COMPACT_ATOMS: atom_id res chain seq x y z
N MET A 1 82.53 24.13 -33.11
CA MET A 1 81.68 23.20 -32.32
C MET A 1 81.00 22.29 -33.34
N SER A 2 81.67 21.29 -33.91
CA SER A 2 82.35 20.14 -33.27
C SER A 2 81.30 19.16 -32.70
N GLY A 3 81.12 17.94 -33.22
CA GLY A 3 81.86 17.28 -34.30
C GLY A 3 81.15 16.01 -34.85
N THR A 4 81.89 15.17 -35.58
CA THR A 4 81.36 14.07 -36.40
C THR A 4 81.02 12.78 -35.64
N ARG A 5 80.02 12.04 -36.16
CA ARG A 5 80.10 10.60 -36.50
C ARG A 5 78.84 10.09 -37.22
N ALA A 6 78.98 8.95 -37.90
CA ALA A 6 77.91 8.20 -38.59
C ALA A 6 77.86 6.75 -38.04
N TRP A 7 77.11 5.85 -38.71
CA TRP A 7 76.78 4.46 -38.31
C TRP A 7 75.70 4.38 -37.19
N ASP A 8 74.75 3.43 -37.13
CA ASP A 8 74.53 2.19 -37.93
C ASP A 8 73.06 1.69 -37.86
N PRO A 9 72.50 1.07 -38.93
CA PRO A 9 71.21 0.38 -38.87
C PRO A 9 71.32 -1.17 -38.76
N ARG A 10 71.56 -1.69 -37.53
CA ARG A 10 70.98 -2.92 -36.93
C ARG A 10 71.69 -3.34 -35.62
N ARG A 11 71.17 -2.92 -34.46
CA ARG A 11 71.26 -3.74 -33.22
C ARG A 11 69.92 -4.43 -32.97
N ARG A 12 69.97 -5.66 -32.44
CA ARG A 12 68.85 -6.61 -32.39
C ARG A 12 68.77 -7.29 -31.02
N GLY A 13 67.56 -7.38 -30.46
CA GLY A 13 67.27 -8.11 -29.22
C GLY A 13 67.62 -7.33 -27.94
N VAL A 14 67.11 -7.72 -26.76
CA VAL A 14 66.23 -8.85 -26.41
C VAL A 14 65.29 -8.41 -25.28
N GLY A 15 64.08 -8.96 -25.21
CA GLY A 15 63.24 -8.92 -23.99
C GLY A 15 61.82 -8.43 -24.22
N ALA A 16 60.87 -9.36 -24.28
CA ALA A 16 59.46 -9.07 -24.04
C ALA A 16 59.11 -9.52 -22.61
N ALA A 17 58.37 -8.69 -21.87
CA ALA A 17 57.77 -9.04 -20.59
C ALA A 17 56.35 -8.44 -20.55
N PRO A 18 55.31 -9.22 -20.17
CA PRO A 18 53.93 -8.73 -20.12
C PRO A 18 53.61 -8.07 -18.77
N GLY A 19 52.73 -7.07 -18.74
CA GLY A 19 52.24 -6.55 -17.44
C GLY A 19 51.62 -5.16 -17.41
N SER A 20 50.50 -4.95 -18.09
CA SER A 20 49.38 -4.10 -17.61
C SER A 20 48.24 -4.08 -18.63
N PRO A 21 46.98 -4.40 -18.25
CA PRO A 21 45.83 -3.89 -18.98
C PRO A 21 45.73 -2.36 -18.74
N PRO A 22 45.19 -1.57 -19.69
CA PRO A 22 44.79 -0.21 -19.38
C PRO A 22 43.71 -0.22 -18.27
N PRO A 23 43.63 0.81 -17.41
CA PRO A 23 42.52 0.92 -16.46
C PRO A 23 41.21 0.99 -17.24
N ASP A 24 40.18 0.31 -16.73
CA ASP A 24 38.91 0.08 -17.45
C ASP A 24 38.18 1.39 -17.75
N SER A 25 38.46 1.94 -18.93
CA SER A 25 37.63 2.96 -19.57
C SER A 25 36.33 2.32 -20.02
N VAL A 26 35.43 2.05 -19.07
CA VAL A 26 34.00 1.98 -19.36
C VAL A 26 33.63 3.29 -20.05
N ASP A 27 33.37 3.21 -21.35
CA ASP A 27 33.21 4.39 -22.20
C ASP A 27 32.25 5.39 -21.56
N GLY A 28 32.53 6.68 -21.74
CA GLY A 28 31.63 7.74 -21.26
C GLY A 28 30.19 7.55 -21.75
N GLN A 29 29.99 6.87 -22.88
CA GLN A 29 28.67 6.43 -23.37
C GLN A 29 27.98 5.40 -22.45
N LEU A 30 28.67 4.43 -21.85
CA LEU A 30 28.05 3.47 -20.94
C LEU A 30 27.62 4.15 -19.63
N LEU A 31 28.48 4.96 -19.02
CA LEU A 31 28.10 5.74 -17.83
C LEU A 31 27.00 6.76 -18.13
N THR A 32 27.05 7.45 -19.27
CA THR A 32 25.96 8.36 -19.71
C THR A 32 24.68 7.59 -20.03
N GLN A 33 24.76 6.35 -20.54
CA GLN A 33 23.59 5.51 -20.81
C GLN A 33 22.97 4.96 -19.52
N ILE A 34 23.78 4.57 -18.53
CA ILE A 34 23.31 4.22 -17.19
C ILE A 34 22.70 5.45 -16.51
N HIS A 35 23.36 6.61 -16.54
CA HIS A 35 22.81 7.85 -16.00
C HIS A 35 21.51 8.27 -16.70
N ARG A 36 21.37 8.04 -18.01
CA ARG A 36 20.10 8.25 -18.74
C ARG A 36 19.03 7.25 -18.31
N MET A 37 19.35 5.96 -18.20
CA MET A 37 18.41 4.94 -17.74
C MET A 37 17.96 5.16 -16.28
N VAL A 38 18.83 5.71 -15.43
CA VAL A 38 18.48 6.09 -14.05
C VAL A 38 17.70 7.41 -14.01
N ALA A 39 18.03 8.39 -14.86
CA ALA A 39 17.26 9.63 -14.99
C ALA A 39 15.85 9.38 -15.55
N ASP A 40 15.68 8.44 -16.48
CA ASP A 40 14.37 8.05 -17.03
C ASP A 40 13.52 7.24 -16.02
N GLU A 41 14.13 6.53 -15.04
CA GLU A 41 13.41 5.90 -13.91
C GLU A 41 13.05 6.92 -12.81
N GLU A 42 13.97 7.80 -12.40
CA GLU A 42 13.69 8.88 -11.42
C GLU A 42 12.71 9.94 -11.96
N ALA A 43 12.58 10.08 -13.29
CA ALA A 43 11.62 10.98 -13.93
C ALA A 43 10.22 10.36 -14.12
N LEU A 44 10.00 9.09 -13.73
CA LEU A 44 8.70 8.42 -13.91
C LEU A 44 7.72 8.64 -12.76
N SER A 45 7.72 9.84 -12.15
CA SER A 45 6.57 10.31 -11.35
C SER A 45 5.31 10.21 -12.21
N ALA A 46 4.35 9.38 -11.83
CA ALA A 46 3.23 9.03 -12.69
C ALA A 46 2.38 10.27 -12.98
N GLN A 47 2.32 10.69 -14.24
CA GLN A 47 1.49 11.82 -14.63
C GLN A 47 0.02 11.57 -14.22
N PRO A 48 -0.70 12.56 -13.67
CA PRO A 48 -2.08 12.36 -13.25
C PRO A 48 -2.93 11.84 -14.41
N ALA A 49 -3.73 10.79 -14.20
CA ALA A 49 -4.59 10.23 -15.24
C ALA A 49 -5.55 11.26 -15.87
N HIS A 50 -5.90 12.32 -15.14
CA HIS A 50 -6.73 13.45 -15.58
C HIS A 50 -6.04 14.78 -15.26
N PRO A 51 -5.04 15.24 -16.05
CA PRO A 51 -4.29 16.47 -15.74
C PRO A 51 -5.17 17.72 -15.68
N ARG A 52 -6.26 17.75 -16.47
CA ARG A 52 -7.27 18.81 -16.46
C ARG A 52 -8.06 18.93 -15.15
N LEU A 53 -7.99 17.91 -14.28
CA LEU A 53 -8.69 17.81 -13.00
C LEU A 53 -7.73 17.82 -11.79
N ALA A 54 -6.49 18.27 -12.00
CA ALA A 54 -5.51 18.47 -10.92
C ALA A 54 -5.91 19.61 -9.96
N SER A 55 -6.58 20.66 -10.46
CA SER A 55 -7.14 21.72 -9.61
C SER A 55 -8.37 21.25 -8.83
N GLU A 56 -8.46 21.64 -7.56
CA GLU A 56 -9.63 21.52 -6.69
C GLU A 56 -10.90 22.05 -7.38
N ASP A 57 -10.83 23.24 -7.96
CA ASP A 57 -11.99 23.92 -8.58
C ASP A 57 -12.46 23.19 -9.84
N ALA A 58 -11.52 22.63 -10.61
CA ALA A 58 -11.84 21.80 -11.77
C ALA A 58 -12.58 20.53 -11.34
N ARG A 59 -12.15 19.87 -10.26
CA ARG A 59 -12.91 18.73 -9.68
C ARG A 59 -14.26 19.17 -9.13
N ARG A 60 -14.33 20.28 -8.38
CA ARG A 60 -15.57 20.84 -7.82
C ARG A 60 -16.61 21.14 -8.91
N SER A 61 -16.17 21.63 -10.07
CA SER A 61 -17.04 21.90 -11.22
C SER A 61 -17.76 20.65 -11.77
N THR A 62 -17.21 19.44 -11.53
CA THR A 62 -17.84 18.19 -11.97
C THR A 62 -19.06 17.79 -11.14
N PHE A 63 -19.18 18.25 -9.88
CA PHE A 63 -20.25 17.84 -8.95
C PHE A 63 -21.63 18.48 -9.24
N VAL A 64 -21.79 19.15 -10.39
CA VAL A 64 -23.11 19.57 -10.88
C VAL A 64 -23.96 18.32 -11.12
N GLY A 65 -25.10 18.23 -10.43
CA GLY A 65 -25.97 17.06 -10.48
C GLY A 65 -25.53 15.88 -9.59
N TRP A 66 -24.68 16.11 -8.58
CA TRP A 66 -24.48 15.16 -7.47
C TRP A 66 -25.82 14.88 -6.77
N PRO A 67 -26.10 13.64 -6.31
CA PRO A 67 -27.39 13.29 -5.72
C PRO A 67 -27.76 14.16 -4.49
N PRO A 68 -28.96 14.77 -4.46
CA PRO A 68 -29.45 15.45 -3.27
C PRO A 68 -29.58 14.45 -2.10
N GLY A 69 -28.80 14.66 -1.04
CA GLY A 69 -28.72 13.72 0.09
C GLY A 69 -27.73 12.56 -0.10
N GLY A 70 -26.82 12.63 -1.07
CA GLY A 70 -25.68 11.70 -1.16
C GLY A 70 -24.86 11.69 0.14
N ALA A 71 -24.47 10.50 0.60
CA ALA A 71 -23.97 10.27 1.96
C ALA A 71 -22.66 11.00 2.32
N VAL A 72 -21.85 11.34 1.31
CA VAL A 72 -20.63 12.14 1.44
C VAL A 72 -20.70 13.33 0.48
N GLY A 73 -20.34 14.52 0.97
CA GLY A 73 -20.40 15.77 0.20
C GLY A 73 -19.18 16.01 -0.70
N PRO A 74 -19.32 16.80 -1.78
CA PRO A 74 -18.20 17.28 -2.60
C PRO A 74 -17.07 17.93 -1.79
N GLU A 75 -17.40 18.51 -0.63
CA GLU A 75 -16.49 19.17 0.31
C GLU A 75 -15.43 18.23 0.89
N ALA A 76 -15.74 16.94 1.05
CA ALA A 76 -14.79 15.92 1.49
C ALA A 76 -14.17 15.15 0.31
N LEU A 77 -14.92 14.97 -0.78
CA LEU A 77 -14.49 14.22 -1.96
C LEU A 77 -13.42 14.98 -2.78
N VAL A 78 -13.62 16.28 -3.03
CA VAL A 78 -12.71 17.11 -3.85
C VAL A 78 -11.30 17.17 -3.26
N PRO A 79 -11.09 17.44 -1.94
CA PRO A 79 -9.75 17.44 -1.34
C PRO A 79 -9.06 16.07 -1.38
N ALA A 80 -9.82 14.97 -1.25
CA ALA A 80 -9.30 13.61 -1.40
C ALA A 80 -8.99 13.21 -2.86
N GLY A 81 -9.01 14.18 -3.79
CA GLY A 81 -8.63 14.02 -5.19
C GLY A 81 -9.76 13.53 -6.09
N PHE A 82 -11.00 13.43 -5.60
CA PHE A 82 -12.12 12.86 -6.35
C PHE A 82 -12.89 13.89 -7.16
N PHE A 83 -13.37 13.47 -8.33
CA PHE A 83 -14.30 14.18 -9.20
C PHE A 83 -15.50 13.29 -9.53
N TYR A 84 -16.68 13.89 -9.74
CA TYR A 84 -17.91 13.18 -10.08
C TYR A 84 -17.91 12.75 -11.56
N THR A 85 -18.38 11.53 -11.85
CA THR A 85 -18.49 11.04 -13.23
C THR A 85 -19.84 11.34 -13.90
N GLY A 86 -20.73 12.10 -13.24
CA GLY A 86 -22.03 12.48 -13.80
C GLY A 86 -23.15 11.45 -13.68
N HIS A 87 -22.95 10.36 -12.92
CA HIS A 87 -24.00 9.35 -12.68
C HIS A 87 -23.89 8.71 -11.28
N ASN A 88 -25.04 8.52 -10.62
CA ASN A 88 -25.17 8.00 -9.25
C ASN A 88 -24.28 8.79 -8.27
N ASP A 89 -23.54 8.10 -7.40
CA ASP A 89 -22.52 8.66 -6.52
C ASP A 89 -21.09 8.26 -6.96
N ASN A 90 -20.94 7.87 -8.24
CA ASN A 90 -19.67 7.38 -8.76
C ASN A 90 -18.66 8.53 -8.90
N VAL A 91 -17.50 8.39 -8.27
CA VAL A 91 -16.39 9.32 -8.37
C VAL A 91 -15.11 8.64 -8.85
N LYS A 92 -14.17 9.44 -9.37
CA LYS A 92 -12.83 8.98 -9.77
C LYS A 92 -11.76 9.91 -9.22
N CYS A 93 -10.61 9.35 -8.83
CA CYS A 93 -9.43 10.13 -8.51
C CYS A 93 -8.82 10.72 -9.79
N PHE A 94 -8.47 12.01 -9.79
CA PHE A 94 -7.80 12.65 -10.93
C PHE A 94 -6.41 12.05 -11.22
N HIS A 95 -5.76 11.44 -10.24
CA HIS A 95 -4.36 11.01 -10.35
C HIS A 95 -4.21 9.52 -10.71
N CYS A 96 -4.83 8.62 -9.95
CA CYS A 96 -4.69 7.17 -10.13
C CYS A 96 -5.82 6.50 -10.94
N ASP A 97 -6.78 7.29 -11.44
CA ASP A 97 -8.05 6.84 -12.06
C ASP A 97 -8.98 6.03 -11.13
N GLY A 98 -8.52 5.66 -9.93
CA GLY A 98 -9.23 4.86 -8.93
C GLY A 98 -10.65 5.36 -8.71
N SER A 99 -11.61 4.44 -8.77
CA SER A 99 -13.05 4.76 -8.88
C SER A 99 -13.82 4.18 -7.71
N LEU A 100 -14.64 5.01 -7.04
CA LEU A 100 -15.45 4.66 -5.87
C LEU A 100 -16.93 5.04 -6.10
N ARG A 101 -17.83 4.40 -5.36
CA ARG A 101 -19.30 4.51 -5.42
C ARG A 101 -19.91 3.74 -4.24
N ASN A 102 -21.21 3.85 -4.05
CA ASN A 102 -21.95 3.28 -2.91
C ASN A 102 -21.42 3.81 -1.57
N TRP A 103 -21.22 5.13 -1.47
CA TRP A 103 -20.72 5.80 -0.26
C TRP A 103 -21.74 5.70 0.89
N GLU A 104 -21.27 5.37 2.09
CA GLU A 104 -22.10 5.23 3.30
C GLU A 104 -21.97 6.45 4.24
N PRO A 105 -23.00 6.75 5.07
CA PRO A 105 -22.95 7.90 5.98
C PRO A 105 -21.85 7.75 7.05
N GLY A 106 -20.79 8.54 6.91
CA GLY A 106 -19.62 8.49 7.80
C GLY A 106 -18.34 7.96 7.14
N ASP A 107 -18.39 7.58 5.87
CA ASP A 107 -17.19 7.29 5.08
C ASP A 107 -16.23 8.49 5.03
N ASP A 108 -14.94 8.19 5.16
CA ASP A 108 -13.86 9.16 5.00
C ASP A 108 -13.20 8.93 3.63
N PRO A 109 -13.28 9.89 2.68
CA PRO A 109 -12.71 9.72 1.35
C PRO A 109 -11.21 9.45 1.33
N TRP A 110 -10.42 9.93 2.30
CA TRP A 110 -9.00 9.62 2.37
C TRP A 110 -8.74 8.18 2.83
N LYS A 111 -9.55 7.65 3.76
CA LYS A 111 -9.46 6.25 4.18
C LYS A 111 -9.83 5.31 3.04
N GLU A 112 -10.95 5.55 2.36
CA GLU A 112 -11.35 4.69 1.23
C GLU A 112 -10.35 4.80 0.06
N HIS A 113 -9.78 5.98 -0.21
CA HIS A 113 -8.69 6.14 -1.17
C HIS A 113 -7.46 5.30 -0.77
N ALA A 114 -7.06 5.31 0.51
CA ALA A 114 -5.92 4.54 1.02
C ALA A 114 -6.16 3.03 1.15
N LYS A 115 -7.41 2.61 1.36
CA LYS A 115 -7.87 1.21 1.41
C LYS A 115 -7.86 0.57 0.03
N TRP A 116 -8.40 1.25 -0.98
CA TRP A 116 -8.58 0.69 -2.33
C TRP A 116 -7.43 1.02 -3.30
N PHE A 117 -6.78 2.17 -3.16
CA PHE A 117 -5.71 2.62 -4.08
C PHE A 117 -4.43 3.08 -3.32
N PRO A 118 -3.83 2.24 -2.45
CA PRO A 118 -2.66 2.58 -1.62
C PRO A 118 -1.37 2.96 -2.39
N ARG A 119 -1.37 2.87 -3.73
CA ARG A 119 -0.27 3.26 -4.62
C ARG A 119 -0.52 4.54 -5.40
N CYS A 120 -1.58 5.28 -5.10
CA CYS A 120 -1.82 6.59 -5.72
C CYS A 120 -0.75 7.59 -5.26
N GLU A 121 0.04 8.14 -6.17
CA GLU A 121 1.12 9.08 -5.81
C GLU A 121 0.60 10.36 -5.16
N PHE A 122 -0.51 10.93 -5.64
CA PHE A 122 -1.19 12.05 -4.96
C PHE A 122 -1.58 11.73 -3.51
N LEU A 123 -2.13 10.53 -3.25
CA LEU A 123 -2.44 10.08 -1.90
C LEU A 123 -1.17 9.99 -1.04
N LEU A 124 -0.10 9.39 -1.57
CA LEU A 124 1.17 9.24 -0.87
C LEU A 124 1.84 10.59 -0.60
N GLN A 125 1.73 11.54 -1.52
CA GLN A 125 2.25 12.90 -1.40
C GLN A 125 1.48 13.73 -0.35
N VAL A 126 0.14 13.62 -0.30
CA VAL A 126 -0.69 14.43 0.61
C VAL A 126 -0.88 13.79 1.99
N LYS A 127 -0.80 12.45 2.11
CA LYS A 127 -1.07 11.72 3.37
C LYS A 127 0.13 10.97 3.94
N GLY A 128 1.15 10.67 3.14
CA GLY A 128 2.33 9.92 3.56
C GLY A 128 2.13 8.40 3.63
N LEU A 129 3.24 7.67 3.51
CA LEU A 129 3.27 6.19 3.53
C LEU A 129 2.74 5.59 4.83
N GLU A 130 3.02 6.19 5.98
CA GLU A 130 2.60 5.69 7.30
C GLU A 130 1.07 5.73 7.48
N TYR A 131 0.41 6.79 7.01
CA TYR A 131 -1.06 6.86 6.97
C TYR A 131 -1.62 5.70 6.15
N VAL A 132 -1.13 5.53 4.92
CA VAL A 132 -1.62 4.47 4.03
C VAL A 132 -1.36 3.08 4.61
N ARG A 133 -0.21 2.83 5.24
CA ARG A 133 0.08 1.55 5.91
C ARG A 133 -0.89 1.29 7.05
N SER A 134 -1.15 2.28 7.91
CA SER A 134 -2.08 2.13 9.04
C SER A 134 -3.52 1.80 8.60
N ILE A 135 -3.99 2.38 7.49
CA ILE A 135 -5.30 2.06 6.90
C ILE A 135 -5.32 0.63 6.33
N GLN A 136 -4.27 0.22 5.62
CA GLN A 136 -4.13 -1.16 5.12
C GLN A 136 -4.13 -2.16 6.28
N GLU A 137 -3.27 -1.97 7.29
CA GLU A 137 -3.15 -2.87 8.45
C GLU A 137 -4.46 -2.99 9.24
N SER A 138 -5.15 -1.86 9.50
CA SER A 138 -6.45 -1.89 10.17
C SER A 138 -7.53 -2.62 9.36
N SER A 139 -7.47 -2.58 8.03
CA SER A 139 -8.41 -3.26 7.12
C SER A 139 -8.24 -4.79 7.10
N PHE A 140 -7.14 -5.34 7.60
CA PHE A 140 -6.87 -6.79 7.65
C PHE A 140 -6.98 -7.41 9.06
N SER A 141 -7.27 -6.62 10.10
CA SER A 141 -7.20 -7.07 11.50
C SER A 141 -8.50 -7.71 12.04
N THR A 142 -9.62 -7.58 11.33
CA THR A 142 -10.93 -8.14 11.75
C THR A 142 -11.12 -9.60 11.31
N GLY A 143 -10.30 -10.51 11.83
CA GLY A 143 -10.45 -11.95 11.57
C GLY A 143 -9.57 -12.86 12.45
N PRO A 144 -10.13 -13.68 13.36
CA PRO A 144 -9.38 -14.64 14.17
C PRO A 144 -8.96 -15.90 13.39
N THR A 145 -8.50 -15.73 12.15
CA THR A 145 -7.96 -16.77 11.26
C THR A 145 -6.78 -16.23 10.44
N ALA A 146 -5.86 -15.52 11.10
CA ALA A 146 -4.54 -15.27 10.54
C ALA A 146 -3.87 -16.61 10.22
N VAL A 147 -3.80 -16.97 8.94
CA VAL A 147 -3.09 -18.17 8.47
C VAL A 147 -1.60 -17.93 8.75
N ARG A 148 -1.14 -18.48 9.86
CA ARG A 148 0.27 -18.47 10.25
C ARG A 148 1.03 -19.34 9.25
N ILE A 149 1.51 -18.72 8.16
CA ILE A 149 2.50 -19.32 7.27
C ILE A 149 3.75 -19.52 8.13
N HIS A 150 3.84 -20.71 8.72
CA HIS A 150 4.90 -21.08 9.63
C HIS A 150 6.15 -21.39 8.81
N ILE A 151 6.83 -20.33 8.37
CA ILE A 151 8.17 -20.43 7.77
C ILE A 151 9.02 -21.24 8.75
N PRO A 152 9.47 -22.46 8.41
CA PRO A 152 10.32 -23.23 9.29
C PRO A 152 11.62 -22.43 9.46
N ALA A 153 12.01 -22.17 10.71
CA ALA A 153 13.10 -21.25 11.01
C ALA A 153 14.38 -21.70 10.29
N ILE A 154 14.92 -20.82 9.45
CA ILE A 154 16.28 -20.98 8.93
C ILE A 154 17.22 -20.61 10.08
N SER A 155 17.49 -21.60 10.94
CA SER A 155 18.37 -21.42 12.09
C SER A 155 19.76 -20.96 11.67
N SER A 156 20.39 -20.17 12.55
CA SER A 156 21.85 -19.92 12.57
C SER A 156 22.44 -18.93 11.56
N ILE A 157 21.94 -17.68 11.53
CA ILE A 157 22.84 -16.51 11.41
C ILE A 157 22.49 -15.49 12.51
N SER A 158 23.28 -15.49 13.60
CA SER A 158 23.19 -14.47 14.65
C SER A 158 24.01 -13.24 14.26
N VAL A 159 23.37 -12.18 13.76
CA VAL A 159 24.03 -10.90 13.50
C VAL A 159 24.08 -10.08 14.79
N MET A 160 25.20 -10.18 15.51
CA MET A 160 25.45 -9.37 16.72
C MET A 160 25.79 -7.92 16.33
N LEU A 161 24.88 -6.98 16.58
CA LEU A 161 25.17 -5.55 16.60
C LEU A 161 25.12 -5.04 18.05
N SER A 162 26.12 -4.25 18.44
CA SER A 162 26.69 -4.36 19.78
C SER A 162 26.51 -3.12 20.69
N SER A 163 26.01 -3.38 21.90
CA SER A 163 26.60 -2.91 23.16
C SER A 163 27.06 -1.43 23.27
N SER A 164 26.12 -0.49 23.13
CA SER A 164 26.10 0.82 23.80
C SER A 164 24.68 1.39 23.66
N LEU A 165 23.96 1.79 24.70
CA LEU A 165 24.35 2.22 26.05
C LEU A 165 23.60 1.43 27.14
N CYS A 166 24.32 0.67 27.98
CA CYS A 166 23.77 0.09 29.20
C CYS A 166 24.36 0.82 30.41
N ALA A 167 23.77 1.96 30.76
CA ALA A 167 24.21 2.83 31.85
C ALA A 167 23.06 3.02 32.86
N VAL A 168 22.89 2.00 33.69
CA VAL A 168 22.05 1.97 34.89
C VAL A 168 22.15 3.24 35.74
N LEU A 169 21.00 3.71 36.26
CA LEU A 169 20.77 3.87 37.71
C LEU A 169 19.34 4.32 38.00
N SER A 170 18.68 3.63 38.92
CA SER A 170 17.34 3.97 39.42
C SER A 170 17.43 4.74 40.74
N LEU A 171 16.47 5.65 40.97
CA LEU A 171 16.00 6.11 42.29
C LEU A 171 17.01 6.81 43.24
N LEU A 172 16.99 8.16 43.30
CA LEU A 172 17.23 8.94 44.53
C LEU A 172 16.45 10.30 44.56
N SER A 173 15.40 10.35 45.39
CA SER A 173 14.84 11.44 46.21
C SER A 173 14.81 12.95 45.80
N SER A 174 13.59 13.41 45.44
CA SER A 174 12.70 14.33 46.22
C SER A 174 12.91 15.87 46.39
N SER A 175 11.78 16.54 46.71
CA SER A 175 11.49 17.96 47.10
C SER A 175 11.39 19.02 45.98
N GLY A 176 10.43 19.98 45.99
CA GLY A 176 9.22 20.20 46.82
C GLY A 176 8.79 21.70 46.84
N ASP A 177 7.53 22.14 47.02
CA ASP A 177 6.25 21.40 47.14
C ASP A 177 5.13 21.99 46.20
N GLU A 178 4.07 22.75 46.51
CA GLU A 178 3.39 23.29 47.72
C GLU A 178 1.94 23.75 47.35
N GLY A 179 0.98 23.76 48.29
CA GLY A 179 -0.34 24.42 48.21
C GLY A 179 -1.49 23.68 47.46
N LEU A 180 -2.77 23.69 47.90
CA LEU A 180 -3.39 24.27 49.10
C LEU A 180 -4.82 23.67 49.41
N ARG A 181 -5.01 23.01 50.57
CA ARG A 181 -6.23 22.82 51.43
C ARG A 181 -7.57 22.31 50.79
N SER A 182 -8.20 21.24 51.31
CA SER A 182 -9.17 21.16 52.45
C SER A 182 -10.53 21.85 52.18
N THR A 183 -11.73 21.31 52.48
CA THR A 183 -12.20 20.38 53.55
C THR A 183 -13.28 19.36 53.10
N ASP A 184 -13.75 18.55 54.05
CA ASP A 184 -14.73 17.45 54.01
C ASP A 184 -16.17 17.79 53.53
N VAL A 185 -16.88 16.79 52.95
CA VAL A 185 -18.34 16.58 53.11
C VAL A 185 -18.65 15.07 53.14
N ALA A 186 -19.71 14.68 53.84
CA ALA A 186 -20.04 13.32 54.29
C ALA A 186 -20.60 12.32 53.23
N GLN A 187 -20.71 11.07 53.68
CA GLN A 187 -21.41 9.95 53.04
C GLN A 187 -22.87 10.27 52.68
N LEU A 188 -23.38 9.70 51.58
CA LEU A 188 -24.82 9.57 51.33
C LEU A 188 -25.19 8.11 51.05
N GLN A 189 -26.09 7.57 51.86
CA GLN A 189 -26.61 6.21 51.73
C GLN A 189 -27.79 6.17 50.75
N VAL A 190 -27.72 5.37 49.69
CA VAL A 190 -28.89 5.05 48.86
C VAL A 190 -29.58 3.82 49.44
N LYS A 191 -30.85 3.97 49.84
CA LYS A 191 -31.67 2.88 50.39
C LYS A 191 -32.11 1.95 49.26
N GLY A 192 -31.97 0.64 49.47
CA GLY A 192 -32.43 -0.36 48.50
C GLY A 192 -33.96 -0.49 48.46
N GLN A 193 -34.49 -0.73 47.27
CA GLN A 193 -35.83 -1.30 47.06
C GLN A 193 -35.74 -2.46 46.05
N ARG A 194 -36.47 -3.54 46.33
CA ARG A 194 -36.48 -4.78 45.56
C ARG A 194 -37.75 -4.81 44.71
N SER A 195 -37.63 -4.64 43.39
CA SER A 195 -38.71 -4.86 42.43
C SER A 195 -38.39 -6.03 41.50
N GLU A 196 -39.25 -7.05 41.50
CA GLU A 196 -39.11 -8.23 40.65
C GLU A 196 -39.77 -7.98 39.29
N GLN A 197 -39.01 -7.39 38.35
CA GLN A 197 -39.51 -7.10 37.01
C GLN A 197 -39.02 -8.13 35.99
N LYS A 198 -39.90 -9.08 35.65
CA LYS A 198 -39.68 -10.15 34.67
C LYS A 198 -39.60 -9.57 33.24
N VAL A 199 -38.41 -9.17 32.81
CA VAL A 199 -38.15 -8.78 31.41
C VAL A 199 -38.26 -10.03 30.52
N HIS A 200 -39.16 -10.01 29.54
CA HIS A 200 -39.23 -11.04 28.49
C HIS A 200 -38.10 -10.80 27.51
N VAL A 201 -37.11 -11.69 27.47
CA VAL A 201 -36.02 -11.61 26.48
C VAL A 201 -36.54 -12.21 25.17
N GLU A 202 -37.14 -11.36 24.33
CA GLU A 202 -37.38 -11.68 22.92
C GLU A 202 -36.03 -11.96 22.24
N PRO A 203 -35.80 -13.15 21.65
CA PRO A 203 -34.53 -13.50 21.01
C PRO A 203 -34.42 -12.82 19.64
N ALA A 204 -34.16 -11.51 19.64
CA ALA A 204 -34.00 -10.67 18.46
C ALA A 204 -32.65 -10.87 17.73
N ASN A 205 -32.08 -12.09 17.76
CA ASN A 205 -31.10 -12.51 16.76
C ASN A 205 -31.74 -13.54 15.83
N ARG A 206 -32.22 -13.05 14.68
CA ARG A 206 -32.69 -13.89 13.58
C ARG A 206 -31.71 -13.83 12.41
N GLU A 207 -30.47 -14.23 12.68
CA GLU A 207 -29.52 -14.71 11.68
C GLU A 207 -30.24 -15.70 10.74
N ARG A 208 -30.68 -15.20 9.58
CA ARG A 208 -31.06 -16.05 8.46
C ARG A 208 -29.77 -16.57 7.85
N GLY A 209 -29.25 -17.64 8.44
CA GLY A 209 -28.23 -18.46 7.82
C GLY A 209 -28.66 -18.76 6.39
N LEU A 210 -27.80 -18.37 5.44
CA LEU A 210 -28.01 -18.63 4.02
C LEU A 210 -28.19 -20.13 3.81
N SER A 211 -29.09 -20.54 2.91
CA SER A 211 -29.29 -21.97 2.67
C SER A 211 -27.99 -22.60 2.17
N ALA A 212 -27.80 -23.90 2.44
CA ALA A 212 -26.58 -24.61 2.02
C ALA A 212 -26.30 -24.46 0.51
N GLU A 213 -27.36 -24.34 -0.32
CA GLU A 213 -27.23 -24.02 -1.74
C GLU A 213 -26.75 -22.58 -2.02
N GLN A 214 -27.20 -21.58 -1.26
CA GLN A 214 -26.74 -20.20 -1.39
C GLN A 214 -25.27 -20.08 -0.97
N GLN A 215 -24.89 -20.75 0.11
CA GLN A 215 -23.50 -20.85 0.57
C GLN A 215 -22.62 -21.55 -0.49
N LEU A 216 -23.09 -22.66 -1.08
CA LEU A 216 -22.39 -23.34 -2.17
C LEU A 216 -22.23 -22.42 -3.39
N ARG A 217 -23.28 -21.68 -3.79
CA ARG A 217 -23.22 -20.72 -4.91
C ARG A 217 -22.22 -19.59 -4.66
N GLN A 218 -22.14 -19.05 -3.44
CA GLN A 218 -21.13 -18.04 -3.07
C GLN A 218 -19.71 -18.63 -3.13
N LEU A 219 -19.47 -19.78 -2.50
CA LEU A 219 -18.16 -20.46 -2.49
C LEU A 219 -17.69 -20.87 -3.89
N GLN A 220 -18.62 -21.17 -4.80
CA GLN A 220 -18.35 -21.35 -6.23
C GLN A 220 -18.00 -20.03 -6.89
N GLU A 221 -18.83 -18.99 -6.73
CA GLU A 221 -18.61 -17.68 -7.34
C GLU A 221 -17.28 -17.03 -6.90
N GLU A 222 -16.88 -17.14 -5.64
CA GLU A 222 -15.57 -16.71 -5.12
C GLU A 222 -14.39 -17.37 -5.84
N ARG A 223 -14.57 -18.64 -6.24
CA ARG A 223 -13.55 -19.46 -6.92
C ARG A 223 -13.59 -19.34 -8.44
N THR A 224 -14.57 -18.64 -9.02
CA THR A 224 -14.72 -18.45 -10.47
C THR A 224 -14.03 -17.17 -10.94
N CYS A 225 -13.36 -17.26 -12.10
CA CYS A 225 -12.66 -16.15 -12.73
C CYS A 225 -13.57 -14.95 -12.98
N LYS A 226 -13.26 -13.81 -12.39
CA LYS A 226 -14.05 -12.57 -12.49
C LYS A 226 -13.94 -11.84 -13.85
N VAL A 227 -13.39 -12.53 -14.86
CA VAL A 227 -13.17 -12.01 -16.23
C VAL A 227 -14.03 -12.76 -17.24
N CYS A 228 -14.07 -14.10 -17.18
CA CYS A 228 -14.94 -14.92 -18.04
C CYS A 228 -16.19 -15.46 -17.33
N LEU A 229 -16.26 -15.39 -16.00
CA LEU A 229 -17.36 -15.91 -15.16
C LEU A 229 -17.65 -17.42 -15.36
N ASP A 230 -16.66 -18.17 -15.83
CA ASP A 230 -16.76 -19.56 -16.28
C ASP A 230 -15.70 -20.45 -15.60
N ARG A 231 -14.41 -20.28 -15.95
CA ARG A 231 -13.32 -21.13 -15.44
C ARG A 231 -12.85 -20.70 -14.05
N ALA A 232 -12.36 -21.64 -13.25
CA ALA A 232 -11.84 -21.36 -11.91
C ALA A 232 -10.64 -20.38 -11.93
N VAL A 233 -10.49 -19.60 -10.86
CA VAL A 233 -9.29 -18.79 -10.63
C VAL A 233 -8.09 -19.73 -10.42
N CYS A 234 -6.97 -19.43 -11.08
CA CYS A 234 -5.74 -20.20 -10.91
C CYS A 234 -4.46 -19.38 -11.16
N ILE A 235 -4.57 -18.06 -11.32
CA ILE A 235 -3.45 -17.15 -11.57
C ILE A 235 -3.38 -16.05 -10.51
N VAL A 236 -2.22 -15.95 -9.86
CA VAL A 236 -1.81 -14.84 -8.99
C VAL A 236 -0.99 -13.84 -9.80
N PHE A 237 -1.36 -12.57 -9.76
CA PHE A 237 -0.62 -11.49 -10.44
C PHE A 237 0.49 -10.90 -9.58
N ILE A 238 1.71 -10.80 -10.13
CA ILE A 238 2.88 -10.16 -9.51
C ILE A 238 2.95 -8.68 -9.97
N PRO A 239 3.21 -7.71 -9.08
CA PRO A 239 3.57 -7.85 -7.67
C PRO A 239 2.39 -7.78 -6.68
N CYS A 240 1.14 -7.74 -7.15
CA CYS A 240 -0.01 -7.40 -6.30
C CYS A 240 -0.66 -8.56 -5.53
N GLY A 241 -0.27 -9.81 -5.75
CA GLY A 241 -0.73 -10.99 -4.99
C GLY A 241 -2.17 -11.45 -5.25
N HIS A 242 -2.93 -10.77 -6.09
CA HIS A 242 -4.36 -11.03 -6.30
C HIS A 242 -4.60 -12.26 -7.19
N LEU A 243 -5.44 -13.18 -6.69
CA LEU A 243 -5.94 -14.38 -7.39
C LEU A 243 -7.36 -14.09 -7.92
N VAL A 244 -7.49 -13.77 -9.21
CA VAL A 244 -8.76 -13.28 -9.80
C VAL A 244 -9.04 -13.82 -11.22
N ALA A 245 -8.02 -14.34 -11.89
CA ALA A 245 -8.09 -14.81 -13.27
C ALA A 245 -7.87 -16.33 -13.41
N CYS A 246 -8.51 -16.92 -14.41
CA CYS A 246 -8.08 -18.20 -15.00
C CYS A 246 -6.89 -17.96 -15.94
N ALA A 247 -6.20 -19.03 -16.34
CA ALA A 247 -4.99 -18.97 -17.16
C ALA A 247 -5.14 -18.14 -18.45
N ASP A 248 -6.21 -18.36 -19.21
CA ASP A 248 -6.36 -17.78 -20.55
C ASP A 248 -6.79 -16.30 -20.47
N CYS A 249 -7.60 -15.94 -19.47
CA CYS A 249 -7.91 -14.53 -19.19
C CYS A 249 -6.69 -13.76 -18.68
N ALA A 250 -5.83 -14.39 -17.88
CA ALA A 250 -4.61 -13.75 -17.38
C ALA A 250 -3.61 -13.43 -18.49
N ALA A 251 -3.52 -14.26 -19.54
CA ALA A 251 -2.61 -14.06 -20.67
C ALA A 251 -2.88 -12.73 -21.43
N SER A 252 -4.10 -12.20 -21.35
CA SER A 252 -4.50 -10.94 -22.00
C SER A 252 -4.53 -9.73 -21.05
N LEU A 253 -4.15 -9.89 -19.78
CA LEU A 253 -4.28 -8.84 -18.75
C LEU A 253 -2.93 -8.21 -18.38
N GLN A 254 -2.71 -6.97 -18.81
CA GLN A 254 -1.57 -6.15 -18.38
C GLN A 254 -1.81 -5.43 -17.04
N HIS A 255 -3.04 -5.39 -16.54
CA HIS A 255 -3.42 -4.76 -15.27
C HIS A 255 -4.32 -5.69 -14.46
N CYS A 256 -4.11 -5.75 -13.14
CA CYS A 256 -4.92 -6.58 -12.24
C CYS A 256 -6.37 -6.06 -12.16
N PRO A 257 -7.41 -6.90 -12.41
CA PRO A 257 -8.82 -6.48 -12.34
C PRO A 257 -9.28 -5.92 -10.98
N ILE A 258 -8.63 -6.27 -9.86
CA ILE A 258 -9.01 -5.79 -8.52
C ILE A 258 -8.35 -4.45 -8.19
N CYS A 259 -7.01 -4.40 -8.19
CA CYS A 259 -6.24 -3.26 -7.69
C CYS A 259 -5.56 -2.42 -8.79
N ARG A 260 -5.83 -2.72 -10.07
CA ARG A 260 -5.30 -2.05 -11.28
C ARG A 260 -3.77 -2.03 -11.43
N ALA A 261 -3.02 -2.62 -10.51
CA ALA A 261 -1.56 -2.71 -10.58
C ALA A 261 -1.10 -3.38 -11.88
N VAL A 262 -0.05 -2.84 -12.50
CA VAL A 262 0.60 -3.41 -13.69
C VAL A 262 1.10 -4.83 -13.38
N VAL A 263 0.72 -5.77 -14.23
CA VAL A 263 1.12 -7.18 -14.14
C VAL A 263 2.55 -7.31 -14.67
N ARG A 264 3.52 -7.37 -13.75
CA ARG A 264 4.94 -7.64 -14.07
C ARG A 264 5.25 -9.13 -14.22
N GLY A 265 4.32 -10.00 -13.83
CA GLY A 265 4.43 -11.45 -13.98
C GLY A 265 3.18 -12.16 -13.43
N SER A 266 3.08 -13.46 -13.67
CA SER A 266 1.95 -14.27 -13.21
C SER A 266 2.41 -15.66 -12.75
N VAL A 267 1.81 -16.16 -11.67
CA VAL A 267 2.11 -17.49 -11.10
C VAL A 267 0.84 -18.32 -11.10
N ARG A 268 0.91 -19.55 -11.62
CA ARG A 268 -0.18 -20.51 -11.54
C ARG A 268 -0.22 -21.14 -10.15
N THR A 269 -1.38 -21.10 -9.51
CA THR A 269 -1.66 -21.81 -8.25
C THR A 269 -2.57 -23.00 -8.50
N PHE A 270 -2.48 -23.99 -7.60
CA PHE A 270 -3.37 -25.14 -7.56
C PHE A 270 -4.10 -25.11 -6.21
N MET A 271 -5.43 -25.08 -6.24
CA MET A 271 -6.26 -25.15 -5.04
C MET A 271 -6.68 -26.62 -4.83
N SER A 272 -6.35 -27.15 -3.66
CA SER A 272 -6.70 -28.50 -3.18
C SER A 272 -7.99 -28.48 -2.36
#